data_AF-A0A933MX94-F1
#
_entry.id   AF-A0A933MX94-F1
#
_cell.length_a   1.000
_cell.length_b   1.000
_cell.length_c   1.000
_cell.angle_alpha   90.00
_cell.angle_beta   90.00
_cell.angle_gamma   90.00
#
_symmetry.space_group_name_H-M   'P 1'
#
loop_
_entity.id
_entity.type
_entity.pdbx_description
1 polymer ?
#
loop_
_entity_poly.entity_id
_entity_poly.type
_entity_poly.pdbx_seq_one_letter_code
_entity_poly.pdbx_strand_id
1 'polypeptide(L)'
;MADVDAVAFATRISHACQASRFVRSYDVTIQDNLLVKVRADLLPGAFIDVFYNAQTGKTSFALIESNVRVYGADNTTRWHIHPFENPNSHQPSEPVSFETFLQTIASWLERKG
;
A
#
# COMPACT_ATOMS: atom_id res chain seq x y z
N MET A 1 -15.43 -3.17 -13.77
CA MET A 1 -15.05 -2.13 -12.81
C MET A 1 -14.12 -1.21 -13.56
N ALA A 2 -14.40 0.10 -13.60
CA ALA A 2 -13.65 1.02 -14.45
C ALA A 2 -12.15 0.92 -14.16
N ASP A 3 -11.35 0.69 -15.21
CA ASP A 3 -9.89 0.75 -15.13
C ASP A 3 -9.51 2.14 -14.65
N VAL A 4 -9.02 2.25 -13.41
CA VAL A 4 -8.55 3.51 -12.86
C VAL A 4 -7.25 3.82 -13.56
N ASP A 5 -7.14 4.95 -14.26
CA ASP A 5 -5.88 5.30 -14.89
C ASP A 5 -4.77 5.55 -13.83
N ALA A 6 -3.51 5.46 -14.27
CA ALA A 6 -2.36 5.57 -13.38
C ALA A 6 -2.31 6.91 -12.61
N VAL A 7 -2.75 8.01 -13.24
CA VAL A 7 -2.75 9.34 -12.62
C VAL A 7 -3.83 9.41 -11.55
N ALA A 8 -5.05 8.96 -11.85
CA ALA A 8 -6.15 8.91 -10.89
C ALA A 8 -5.80 8.03 -9.67
N PHE A 9 -5.15 6.89 -9.89
CA PHE A 9 -4.65 6.05 -8.79
C PHE A 9 -3.60 6.79 -7.96
N ALA A 10 -2.58 7.38 -8.58
CA ALA A 10 -1.53 8.12 -7.89
C ALA A 10 -2.06 9.32 -7.08
N THR A 11 -3.04 10.05 -7.62
CA THR A 11 -3.71 11.16 -6.90
C THR A 11 -4.42 10.66 -5.66
N ARG A 12 -5.13 9.53 -5.72
CA ARG A 12 -5.78 8.93 -4.55
C ARG A 12 -4.78 8.54 -3.47
N ILE A 13 -3.68 7.87 -3.84
CA ILE A 13 -2.61 7.52 -2.89
C ILE A 13 -2.03 8.78 -2.23
N SER A 14 -1.76 9.82 -3.03
CA SER A 14 -1.23 11.09 -2.55
C SER A 14 -2.16 11.78 -1.54
N HIS A 15 -3.47 11.81 -1.82
CA HIS A 15 -4.46 12.38 -0.89
C HIS A 15 -4.51 11.61 0.43
N ALA A 16 -4.50 10.27 0.37
CA ALA A 16 -4.48 9.44 1.57
C ALA A 16 -3.21 9.62 2.40
N CYS A 17 -2.05 9.75 1.74
CA CYS A 17 -0.79 10.08 2.40
C CYS A 17 -0.85 11.45 3.09
N GLN A 18 -1.32 12.49 2.39
CA GLN A 18 -1.45 13.84 2.94
C GLN A 18 -2.42 13.92 4.14
N ALA A 19 -3.46 13.09 4.13
CA ALA A 19 -4.45 13.05 5.22
C ALA A 19 -3.97 12.27 6.46
N SER A 20 -2.89 11.50 6.37
CA SER A 20 -2.42 10.64 7.45
C SER A 20 -1.29 11.28 8.24
N ARG A 21 -1.48 11.45 9.55
CA ARG A 21 -0.42 11.91 10.47
C ARG A 21 0.77 10.95 10.60
N PHE A 22 0.63 9.72 10.12
CA PHE A 22 1.69 8.70 10.19
C PHE A 22 2.62 8.75 8.98
N VAL A 23 2.20 9.36 7.86
CA VAL A 23 3.03 9.50 6.67
C VAL A 23 3.83 10.79 6.78
N ARG A 24 5.16 10.69 6.72
CA ARG A 24 6.07 11.85 6.82
C ARG A 24 6.41 12.44 5.46
N SER A 25 6.62 11.57 4.49
CA SER A 25 6.97 11.88 3.12
C SER A 25 6.46 10.78 2.22
N TYR A 26 6.29 11.08 0.94
CA TYR A 26 6.02 10.07 -0.05
C TYR A 26 6.56 10.50 -1.42
N ASP A 27 7.06 9.53 -2.17
CA ASP A 27 7.54 9.71 -3.54
C ASP A 27 6.64 8.93 -4.48
N VAL A 28 6.18 9.59 -5.54
CA VAL A 28 5.32 8.99 -6.57
C VAL A 28 6.10 8.90 -7.87
N THR A 29 6.18 7.71 -8.46
CA THR A 29 6.70 7.48 -9.81
C THR A 29 5.59 6.92 -10.67
N ILE A 30 5.33 7.57 -11.80
CA ILE A 30 4.45 7.06 -12.85
C ILE A 30 5.33 6.74 -14.06
N GLN A 31 5.31 5.49 -14.53
CA GLN A 31 6.08 5.04 -15.68
C GLN A 31 5.13 4.67 -16.83
N ASP A 32 5.41 5.21 -18.02
CA ASP A 32 4.68 4.95 -19.27
C ASP A 32 3.16 5.19 -19.17
N ASN A 33 2.73 6.03 -18.23
CA ASN A 33 1.32 6.26 -17.88
C ASN A 33 0.53 4.98 -17.50
N LEU A 34 1.24 3.90 -17.11
CA LEU A 34 0.68 2.59 -16.83
C LEU A 34 1.04 2.06 -15.44
N LEU A 35 2.28 2.26 -15.01
CA LEU A 35 2.78 1.75 -13.75
C LEU A 35 2.87 2.88 -12.74
N VAL A 36 2.27 2.69 -11.57
CA VAL A 36 2.45 3.58 -10.43
C VAL A 36 3.27 2.85 -9.39
N LYS A 37 4.31 3.52 -8.90
CA LYS A 37 5.07 3.12 -7.72
C LYS A 37 5.01 4.27 -6.72
N VAL A 38 4.63 3.99 -5.48
CA VAL A 38 4.70 4.97 -4.40
C VAL A 38 5.48 4.37 -3.26
N ARG A 39 6.40 5.17 -2.69
CA ARG A 39 7.02 4.89 -1.41
C ARG A 39 6.53 5.93 -0.42
N ALA A 40 5.88 5.51 0.65
CA ALA A 40 5.39 6.40 1.71
C ALA A 40 6.14 6.11 3.01
N ASP A 41 7.00 7.01 3.45
CA ASP A 41 7.79 6.84 4.66
C ASP A 41 6.94 7.16 5.91
N LEU A 42 7.04 6.29 6.93
CA LEU A 42 6.27 6.40 8.17
C LEU A 42 7.17 6.84 9.34
N LEU A 43 7.74 5.89 10.08
CA LEU A 43 8.72 6.11 11.16
C LEU A 43 10.14 5.79 10.65
N PRO A 44 11.22 6.19 11.35
CA PRO A 44 12.57 5.78 10.97
C PRO A 44 12.66 4.26 10.81
N GLY A 45 13.03 3.81 9.60
CA GLY A 45 13.15 2.39 9.27
C GLY A 45 11.86 1.69 8.84
N ALA A 46 10.73 2.40 8.71
CA ALA A 46 9.46 1.86 8.24
C ALA A 46 8.83 2.69 7.11
N PHE A 47 8.37 2.03 6.05
CA PHE A 47 7.71 2.65 4.91
C PHE A 47 6.68 1.71 4.28
N ILE A 48 5.77 2.27 3.47
CA ILE A 48 4.84 1.50 2.65
C ILE A 48 5.29 1.58 1.20
N ASP A 49 5.47 0.42 0.57
CA ASP A 49 5.59 0.29 -0.87
C ASP A 49 4.22 0.04 -1.49
N VAL A 50 3.90 0.81 -2.51
CA VAL A 50 2.70 0.69 -3.32
C VAL A 50 3.10 0.43 -4.77
N PHE A 51 2.43 -0.55 -5.38
CA PHE A 51 2.51 -0.81 -6.81
C PHE A 51 1.12 -0.90 -7.41
N TYR A 52 0.94 -0.29 -8.57
CA TYR A 52 -0.25 -0.46 -9.40
C TYR A 52 0.11 -0.55 -10.87
N ASN A 53 -0.53 -1.46 -11.59
CA ASN A 53 -0.45 -1.58 -13.03
C ASN A 53 -1.84 -1.37 -13.63
N ALA A 54 -2.04 -0.23 -14.29
CA ALA A 54 -3.32 0.18 -14.86
C ALA A 54 -3.83 -0.74 -15.97
N GLN A 55 -2.92 -1.40 -16.71
CA GLN A 55 -3.29 -2.32 -17.79
C GLN A 55 -3.86 -3.66 -17.27
N THR A 56 -3.33 -4.15 -16.14
CA THR A 56 -3.69 -5.47 -15.59
C THR A 56 -4.58 -5.38 -14.35
N GLY A 57 -4.75 -4.19 -13.80
CA GLY A 57 -5.40 -3.98 -12.51
C GLY A 57 -4.62 -4.54 -11.31
N LYS A 58 -3.38 -5.00 -11.51
CA LYS A 58 -2.56 -5.54 -10.43
C LYS A 58 -2.19 -4.46 -9.43
N THR A 59 -2.47 -4.70 -8.16
CA THR A 59 -2.26 -3.78 -7.05
C THR A 59 -1.56 -4.52 -5.92
N SER A 60 -0.56 -3.89 -5.32
CA SER A 60 0.15 -4.42 -4.15
C SER A 60 0.49 -3.29 -3.19
N PHE A 61 0.29 -3.55 -1.90
CA PHE A 61 0.70 -2.70 -0.79
C PHE A 61 1.53 -3.53 0.18
N ALA A 62 2.65 -3.00 0.66
CA ALA A 62 3.50 -3.67 1.63
C ALA A 62 4.04 -2.68 2.66
N LEU A 63 3.77 -2.92 3.95
CA LEU A 63 4.50 -2.31 5.04
C LEU A 63 5.85 -3.02 5.18
N ILE A 64 6.92 -2.27 5.00
CA ILE A 64 8.29 -2.73 5.18
C ILE A 64 8.87 -2.06 6.43
N GLU A 65 9.46 -2.86 7.32
CA GLU A 65 10.23 -2.39 8.48
C GLU A 65 11.57 -3.15 8.48
N SER A 66 12.70 -2.46 8.67
CA SER A 66 14.03 -3.11 8.70
C SER A 66 14.31 -4.05 7.50
N ASN A 67 13.88 -3.64 6.30
CA ASN A 67 14.00 -4.39 5.04
C ASN A 67 13.20 -5.71 4.96
N VAL A 68 12.24 -5.93 5.86
CA VAL A 68 11.34 -7.09 5.82
C VAL A 68 9.87 -6.65 5.74
N ARG A 69 9.04 -7.42 5.03
CA ARG A 69 7.60 -7.19 4.99
C ARG A 69 6.97 -7.58 6.33
N VAL A 70 6.30 -6.61 6.95
CA VAL A 70 5.56 -6.80 8.21
C VAL A 70 4.07 -6.96 7.98
N TYR A 71 3.52 -6.33 6.93
CA TYR A 71 2.12 -6.46 6.54
C TYR A 71 1.97 -6.21 5.05
N GLY A 72 0.99 -6.80 4.39
CA GLY A 72 0.77 -6.58 2.97
C GLY A 72 -0.61 -6.94 2.48
N ALA A 73 -0.96 -6.43 1.31
CA ALA A 73 -2.20 -6.74 0.62
C ALA A 73 -1.94 -6.68 -0.89
N ASP A 74 -2.29 -7.72 -1.63
CA ASP A 74 -2.15 -7.72 -3.09
C ASP A 74 -3.17 -8.61 -3.78
N ASN A 75 -3.30 -8.43 -5.09
CA ASN A 75 -4.26 -9.17 -5.92
C ASN A 75 -3.59 -10.03 -7.00
N THR A 76 -2.36 -10.51 -6.79
CA THR A 76 -1.58 -11.25 -7.80
C THR A 76 -2.34 -12.43 -8.41
N THR A 77 -3.24 -13.08 -7.64
CA THR A 77 -4.20 -14.08 -8.12
C THR A 77 -5.63 -13.70 -7.75
N ARG A 78 -5.87 -13.48 -6.46
CA ARG A 78 -7.05 -12.89 -5.85
C ARG A 78 -6.58 -11.99 -4.71
N TRP A 79 -7.45 -11.09 -4.27
CA TRP A 79 -7.14 -10.28 -3.09
C TRP A 79 -6.87 -11.16 -1.88
N HIS A 80 -5.76 -10.88 -1.23
CA HIS A 80 -5.38 -11.52 0.02
C HIS A 80 -4.48 -10.59 0.84
N ILE A 81 -4.41 -10.89 2.13
CA ILE A 81 -3.60 -10.19 3.12
C ILE A 81 -2.43 -11.06 3.55
N HIS A 82 -1.28 -10.40 3.74
CA HIS A 82 -0.11 -10.89 4.45
C HIS A 82 -0.15 -10.26 5.85
N PRO A 83 -0.64 -10.97 6.89
CA PRO A 83 -0.97 -10.40 8.20
C PRO A 83 0.27 -10.09 9.05
N PHE A 84 0.11 -9.23 10.07
CA PHE A 84 1.19 -8.83 10.98
C PHE A 84 1.82 -10.01 11.74
N GLU A 85 1.00 -10.98 12.14
CA GLU A 85 1.42 -12.13 12.95
C GLU A 85 2.24 -13.15 12.14
N ASN A 86 1.93 -13.27 10.85
CA ASN A 86 2.65 -14.15 9.93
C ASN A 86 2.65 -13.57 8.51
N PRO A 87 3.63 -12.70 8.18
CA PRO A 87 3.69 -12.02 6.90
C PRO A 87 3.95 -12.94 5.70
N ASN A 88 4.22 -14.24 5.91
CA ASN A 88 4.38 -15.23 4.85
C ASN A 88 3.08 -15.99 4.54
N SER A 89 2.07 -15.87 5.41
CA SER A 89 0.76 -16.48 5.16
C SER A 89 -0.08 -15.64 4.19
N HIS A 90 -0.99 -16.30 3.48
CA HIS A 90 -1.88 -15.67 2.51
C HIS A 90 -3.32 -15.87 2.98
N GLN A 91 -3.94 -14.82 3.52
CA GLN A 91 -5.33 -14.88 3.99
C GLN A 91 -6.25 -14.26 2.94
N PRO A 92 -7.21 -15.02 2.37
CA PRO A 92 -8.17 -14.47 1.41
C PRO A 92 -8.87 -13.23 1.96
N SER A 93 -9.09 -12.22 1.12
CA SER A 93 -9.78 -11.01 1.51
C SER A 93 -10.65 -10.46 0.38
N GLU A 94 -11.57 -9.59 0.76
CA GLU A 94 -12.18 -8.65 -0.20
C GLU A 94 -11.11 -7.67 -0.74
N PRO A 95 -11.40 -6.95 -1.83
CA PRO A 95 -10.53 -5.88 -2.33
C PRO A 95 -10.18 -4.86 -1.25
N VAL A 96 -8.89 -4.55 -1.13
CA VAL A 96 -8.38 -3.59 -0.15
C VAL A 96 -8.01 -2.29 -0.84
N SER A 97 -8.56 -1.18 -0.35
CA SER A 97 -8.12 0.15 -0.79
C SER A 97 -6.88 0.58 -0.01
N PHE A 98 -6.11 1.52 -0.56
CA PHE A 98 -4.95 2.05 0.15
C PHE A 98 -5.34 2.78 1.44
N GLU A 99 -6.48 3.46 1.48
CA GLU A 99 -7.00 4.13 2.68
C GLU A 99 -7.26 3.12 3.80
N THR A 100 -7.92 1.99 3.49
CA THR A 100 -8.14 0.91 4.45
C THR A 100 -6.80 0.30 4.90
N PHE A 101 -5.90 0.03 3.97
CA PHE A 101 -4.57 -0.51 4.27
C PHE A 101 -3.77 0.41 5.21
N LEU A 102 -3.74 1.71 4.91
CA LEU A 102 -3.05 2.73 5.70
C LEU A 102 -3.69 2.87 7.09
N GLN A 103 -5.02 2.83 7.19
CA GLN A 103 -5.72 2.87 8.48
C GLN A 103 -5.39 1.66 9.35
N THR A 104 -5.32 0.46 8.76
CA THR A 104 -4.90 -0.77 9.48
C THR A 104 -3.48 -0.62 10.05
N ILE A 105 -2.55 -0.06 9.27
CA ILE A 105 -1.18 0.21 9.71
C ILE A 105 -1.15 1.26 10.81
N ALA A 106 -1.88 2.37 10.63
CA ALA A 106 -1.99 3.43 11.62
C ALA A 106 -2.43 2.86 12.98
N SER A 107 -3.51 2.08 13.00
CA SER A 107 -3.99 1.44 14.23
C SER A 107 -2.99 0.42 14.81
N TRP A 108 -2.19 -0.26 13.99
CA TRP A 108 -1.13 -1.15 14.47
C TRP A 108 0.03 -0.36 15.11
N LEU A 109 0.46 0.75 14.48
CA LEU A 109 1.49 1.63 15.02
C LEU A 109 1.06 2.25 16.36
N GLU A 110 -0.21 2.63 16.51
CA GLU A 110 -0.77 3.15 17.76
C GLU A 110 -0.74 2.14 18.91
N ARG A 111 -0.82 0.83 18.62
CA ARG A 111 -0.73 -0.23 19.65
C ARG A 111 0.70 -0.64 19.98
N LYS A 112 1.65 -0.37 19.06
CA LYS A 112 3.06 -0.74 19.19
C LYS A 112 3.84 0.29 20.03
N GLY A 113 3.40 1.55 20.05
CA GLY A 113 3.91 2.62 20.92
C GLY A 113 3.18 2.68 22.26
#